data_AF-A0A8G0PE72-F1
#
_entry.id   AF-A0A8G0PE72-F1
#
_cell.length_a   1.000
_cell.length_b   1.000
_cell.length_c   1.000
_cell.angle_alpha   90.00
_cell.angle_beta   90.00
_cell.angle_gamma   90.00
#
_symmetry.space_group_name_H-M   'P 1'
#
loop_
_entity.id
_entity.type
_entity.pdbx_description
1 polymer ?
#
loop_
_entity_poly.entity_id
_entity_poly.type
_entity_poly.pdbx_seq_one_letter_code
_entity_poly.pdbx_strand_id
1 'polypeptide(L)'
;MAAWEANDRLDDHFQPPRFLIWGGNGWIAGQLKRLLEEQGKEVHTTTIRMENREAVLSELFLIRPTHVLNAAGCTGRPNVDWCEDNKSQTVRSNVIGTLNLADACFQAKIHCTIFATGCVYQYDQTHPIGGRGYTEEDHPNFEGSFYSLTKSHVEPVSQVI
;
A
#
# COMPACT_ATOMS: atom_id res chain seq x y z
N MET A 1 -16.07 14.26 -2.66
CA MET A 1 -16.61 14.84 -3.91
C MET A 1 -16.34 16.35 -3.96
N ALA A 2 -17.12 17.19 -3.28
CA ALA A 2 -16.98 18.66 -3.38
C ALA A 2 -15.62 19.26 -2.94
N ALA A 3 -14.89 18.63 -2.01
CA ALA A 3 -13.64 19.18 -1.48
C ALA A 3 -12.44 19.07 -2.45
N TRP A 4 -12.45 18.07 -3.34
CA TRP A 4 -11.36 17.84 -4.31
C TRP A 4 -11.67 18.44 -5.69
N GLU A 5 -12.95 18.51 -6.06
CA GLU A 5 -13.41 19.15 -7.30
C GLU A 5 -13.11 20.66 -7.34
N ALA A 6 -13.01 21.32 -6.17
CA ALA A 6 -12.60 22.72 -6.08
C ALA A 6 -11.11 22.93 -6.42
N ASN A 7 -10.28 21.87 -6.34
CA ASN A 7 -8.85 21.90 -6.64
C ASN A 7 -8.56 21.79 -8.15
N ASP A 8 -9.52 21.33 -8.96
CA ASP A 8 -9.35 21.15 -10.42
C ASP A 8 -9.33 22.47 -11.22
N ARG A 9 -9.53 23.63 -10.56
CA ARG A 9 -9.60 24.95 -11.23
C ARG A 9 -8.37 25.82 -11.05
N LEU A 10 -7.36 25.36 -10.32
CA LEU A 10 -6.11 26.09 -10.11
C LEU A 10 -4.96 25.07 -10.23
N ASP A 11 -4.12 25.24 -11.26
CA ASP A 11 -2.78 24.66 -11.43
C ASP A 11 -2.60 23.73 -12.66
N ASP A 12 -2.56 24.35 -13.84
CA ASP A 12 -1.88 23.84 -15.03
C ASP A 12 -0.34 24.08 -14.94
N HIS A 13 0.20 24.01 -13.72
CA HIS A 13 1.62 24.25 -13.42
C HIS A 13 2.22 23.00 -12.78
N PHE A 14 3.42 22.63 -13.22
CA PHE A 14 4.18 21.48 -12.69
C PHE A 14 4.39 21.63 -11.17
N GLN A 15 3.62 20.89 -10.38
CA GLN A 15 3.79 20.80 -8.94
C GLN A 15 4.98 19.87 -8.64
N PRO A 16 5.98 20.30 -7.83
CA PRO A 16 7.11 19.45 -7.48
C PRO A 16 6.63 18.20 -6.70
N PRO A 17 7.26 17.03 -6.89
CA PRO A 17 6.85 15.81 -6.20
C PRO A 17 6.94 15.94 -4.67
N ARG A 18 5.79 15.78 -4.02
CA ARG A 18 5.63 15.60 -2.57
C ARG A 18 5.18 14.18 -2.27
N PHE A 19 5.94 13.49 -1.42
CA PHE A 19 5.70 12.09 -1.05
C PHE A 19 5.12 11.99 0.36
N LEU A 20 4.07 11.17 0.53
CA LEU A 20 3.56 10.75 1.82
C LEU A 20 3.72 9.24 1.98
N ILE A 21 4.51 8.81 2.95
CA ILE A 21 4.81 7.39 3.19
C ILE A 21 3.94 6.89 4.34
N TRP A 22 3.13 5.87 4.07
CA TRP A 22 2.33 5.19 5.08
C TRP A 22 3.16 4.15 5.83
N GLY A 23 2.95 4.05 7.14
CA GLY A 23 3.69 3.11 8.00
C GLY A 23 5.03 3.66 8.46
N GLY A 24 5.11 4.95 8.79
CA GLY A 24 6.35 5.70 9.05
C GLY A 24 7.34 5.10 10.07
N ASN A 25 6.89 4.23 10.97
CA ASN A 25 7.75 3.53 11.93
C ASN A 25 8.29 2.18 11.42
N GLY A 26 7.92 1.79 10.19
CA GLY A 26 8.31 0.53 9.57
C GLY A 26 9.68 0.60 8.92
N TRP A 27 10.31 -0.57 8.78
CA TRP A 27 11.65 -0.68 8.19
C TRP A 27 11.70 -0.17 6.74
N ILE A 28 10.76 -0.60 5.89
CA ILE A 28 10.67 -0.15 4.49
C ILE A 28 10.41 1.36 4.42
N ALA A 29 9.48 1.89 5.22
CA ALA A 29 9.17 3.32 5.25
C ALA A 29 10.41 4.16 5.61
N GLY A 30 11.21 3.72 6.58
CA GLY A 30 12.47 4.38 6.94
C GLY A 30 13.50 4.38 5.80
N GLN A 31 13.62 3.28 5.06
CA GLN A 31 14.51 3.22 3.89
C GLN A 31 14.03 4.16 2.77
N LEU A 32 12.74 4.12 2.45
CA LEU A 32 12.13 5.00 1.42
C LEU A 32 12.32 6.47 1.76
N LYS A 33 12.07 6.84 3.03
CA LYS A 33 12.25 8.21 3.50
C LYS A 33 13.68 8.70 3.26
N ARG A 34 14.67 7.93 3.74
CA ARG A 34 16.09 8.26 3.57
C ARG A 34 16.46 8.42 2.09
N LEU A 35 16.06 7.48 1.23
CA LEU A 35 16.37 7.51 -0.20
C LEU A 35 15.79 8.73 -0.91
N LEU A 36 14.57 9.14 -0.55
CA LEU A 36 13.91 10.31 -1.15
C LEU A 36 14.49 11.63 -0.62
N GLU A 37 14.83 11.70 0.68
CA GLU A 37 15.49 12.86 1.28
C GLU A 37 16.91 13.07 0.71
N GLU A 38 17.67 11.99 0.48
CA GLU A 38 18.99 12.02 -0.19
C GLU A 38 18.89 12.57 -1.63
N GLN A 39 17.72 12.42 -2.27
CA GLN A 39 17.42 12.99 -3.59
C GLN A 39 16.83 14.41 -3.53
N GLY A 40 16.77 15.03 -2.34
CA GLY A 40 16.23 16.38 -2.14
C GLY A 40 14.72 16.48 -2.35
N LYS A 41 13.97 15.38 -2.19
CA LYS A 41 12.50 15.39 -2.32
C LYS A 41 11.82 15.85 -1.04
N GLU A 42 10.61 16.39 -1.17
CA GLU A 42 9.74 16.66 -0.03
C GLU A 42 9.08 15.35 0.42
N VAL A 43 9.35 14.91 1.65
CA VAL A 43 8.90 13.62 2.18
C VAL A 43 8.25 13.78 3.54
N HIS A 44 7.05 13.23 3.66
CA HIS A 44 6.30 13.12 4.91
C HIS A 44 6.07 11.64 5.22
N THR A 45 5.93 11.32 6.51
CA THR A 45 5.60 9.97 6.96
C THR A 45 4.43 10.03 7.93
N THR A 46 3.53 9.04 7.86
CA THR A 46 2.38 8.96 8.78
C THR A 46 2.26 7.59 9.42
N THR A 47 1.66 7.56 10.62
CA THR A 47 1.31 6.33 11.36
C THR A 47 -0.20 6.14 11.49
N ILE A 48 -0.99 6.93 10.76
CA ILE A 48 -2.44 6.80 10.71
C ILE A 48 -2.84 5.38 10.31
N ARG A 49 -3.86 4.85 10.97
CA ARG A 49 -4.43 3.54 10.66
C ARG A 49 -5.21 3.62 9.35
N MET A 50 -4.81 2.82 8.36
CA MET A 50 -5.41 2.87 7.02
C MET A 50 -6.91 2.54 7.03
N GLU A 51 -7.38 1.76 7.99
CA GLU A 51 -8.80 1.41 8.15
C GLU A 51 -9.66 2.54 8.75
N ASN A 52 -9.05 3.66 9.17
CA ASN A 52 -9.76 4.86 9.60
C ASN A 52 -9.85 5.84 8.42
N ARG A 53 -10.97 5.81 7.70
CA ARG A 53 -11.15 6.57 6.46
C ARG A 53 -11.12 8.08 6.66
N GLU A 54 -11.74 8.56 7.72
CA GLU A 54 -11.79 9.98 8.04
C GLU A 54 -10.38 10.53 8.31
N ALA A 55 -9.56 9.78 9.04
CA ALA A 55 -8.16 10.14 9.30
C ALA A 55 -7.31 10.07 8.02
N VAL A 56 -7.50 9.06 7.18
CA VAL A 56 -6.83 8.96 5.87
C VAL A 56 -7.13 10.19 5.02
N LEU A 57 -8.40 10.54 4.85
CA LEU A 57 -8.82 11.69 4.05
C LEU A 57 -8.28 13.02 4.62
N SER A 58 -8.31 13.16 5.95
CA SER A 58 -7.78 14.34 6.63
C SER A 58 -6.28 14.50 6.40
N GLU A 59 -5.52 13.41 6.47
CA GLU A 59 -4.06 13.43 6.24
C GLU A 59 -3.72 13.79 4.80
N LEU A 60 -4.40 13.17 3.82
CA LEU A 60 -4.22 13.49 2.41
C LEU A 60 -4.54 14.96 2.13
N PHE A 61 -5.59 15.50 2.76
CA PHE A 61 -5.97 16.90 2.62
C PHE A 61 -4.95 17.86 3.23
N LEU A 62 -4.40 17.52 4.39
CA LEU A 62 -3.48 18.38 5.12
C LEU A 62 -2.09 18.42 4.47
N ILE A 63 -1.59 17.25 4.04
CA ILE A 63 -0.28 17.11 3.42
C ILE A 63 -0.31 17.49 1.94
N ARG A 64 -1.43 17.28 1.23
CA ARG A 64 -1.55 17.47 -0.22
C ARG A 64 -0.43 16.78 -1.02
N PRO A 65 -0.19 15.46 -0.82
CA PRO A 65 0.87 14.77 -1.53
C PRO A 65 0.50 14.58 -3.00
N THR A 66 1.53 14.51 -3.84
CA THR A 66 1.40 14.07 -5.25
C THR A 66 1.51 12.55 -5.38
N HIS A 67 2.26 11.93 -4.45
CA HIS A 67 2.54 10.50 -4.42
C HIS A 67 2.38 9.96 -3.00
N VAL A 68 1.71 8.82 -2.88
CA VAL A 68 1.59 8.04 -1.65
C VAL A 68 2.34 6.72 -1.83
N LEU A 69 3.19 6.40 -0.84
CA LEU A 69 3.91 5.14 -0.77
C LEU A 69 3.37 4.33 0.41
N ASN A 70 2.56 3.32 0.13
CA ASN A 70 2.00 2.46 1.17
C ASN A 70 2.98 1.34 1.53
N ALA A 71 3.80 1.59 2.55
CA ALA A 71 4.66 0.60 3.21
C ALA A 71 4.05 0.06 4.51
N ALA A 72 2.75 0.31 4.75
CA ALA A 72 2.05 -0.18 5.91
C ALA A 72 1.47 -1.59 5.65
N GLY A 73 1.57 -2.44 6.66
CA GLY A 73 0.98 -3.77 6.63
C GLY A 73 1.15 -4.45 7.98
N CYS A 74 0.17 -5.27 8.34
CA CYS A 74 0.29 -6.15 9.48
C CYS A 74 0.98 -7.43 9.03
N THR A 75 2.23 -7.60 9.46
CA THR A 75 2.97 -8.86 9.38
C THR A 75 2.99 -9.57 10.73
N GLY A 76 2.21 -9.11 11.71
CA GLY A 76 2.28 -9.59 13.09
C GLY A 76 3.58 -9.24 13.83
N ARG A 77 3.61 -9.52 15.13
CA ARG A 77 4.84 -9.57 15.94
C ARG A 77 4.90 -10.92 16.67
N PRO A 78 6.02 -11.66 16.62
CA PRO A 78 7.27 -11.33 15.93
C PRO A 78 7.23 -11.57 14.41
N ASN A 79 6.26 -12.32 13.89
CA ASN A 79 6.18 -12.75 12.49
C ASN A 79 4.72 -12.96 12.03
N VAL A 80 4.56 -13.43 10.78
CA VAL A 80 3.27 -13.60 10.10
C VAL A 80 2.36 -14.64 10.75
N ASP A 81 2.90 -15.58 11.53
CA ASP A 81 2.11 -16.60 12.23
C ASP A 81 1.07 -15.97 13.17
N TRP A 82 1.38 -14.79 13.72
CA TRP A 82 0.44 -14.02 14.52
C TRP A 82 -0.87 -13.71 13.77
N CYS A 83 -0.84 -13.62 12.44
CA CYS A 83 -2.03 -13.38 11.62
C CYS A 83 -3.01 -14.55 11.63
N GLU A 84 -2.55 -15.78 11.93
CA GLU A 84 -3.41 -16.96 12.03
C GLU A 84 -4.40 -16.86 13.18
N ASP A 85 -3.95 -16.30 14.31
CA ASP A 85 -4.79 -16.11 15.51
C ASP A 85 -5.50 -14.74 15.51
N ASN A 86 -5.06 -13.78 14.68
CA ASN A 86 -5.55 -12.40 14.67
C ASN A 86 -6.19 -12.00 13.33
N LYS A 87 -6.91 -12.93 12.72
CA LYS A 87 -7.49 -12.80 11.38
C LYS A 87 -8.28 -11.50 11.16
N SER A 88 -9.10 -11.10 12.13
CA SER A 88 -9.91 -9.87 12.04
C SER A 88 -9.04 -8.62 11.97
N GLN A 89 -7.95 -8.56 12.74
CA GLN A 89 -7.02 -7.43 12.72
C GLN A 89 -6.21 -7.41 11.41
N THR A 90 -5.81 -8.59 10.92
CA THR A 90 -5.15 -8.73 9.62
C THR A 90 -6.05 -8.27 8.48
N VAL A 91 -7.33 -8.67 8.46
CA VAL A 91 -8.30 -8.20 7.45
C VAL A 91 -8.50 -6.68 7.53
N ARG A 92 -8.67 -6.14 8.74
CA ARG A 92 -8.83 -4.69 8.93
C ARG A 92 -7.63 -3.92 8.36
N SER A 93 -6.41 -4.35 8.66
CA SER A 93 -5.22 -3.63 8.23
C SER A 93 -4.86 -3.89 6.76
N ASN A 94 -4.75 -5.16 6.35
CA ASN A 94 -4.17 -5.55 5.05
C ASN A 94 -5.18 -5.56 3.92
N VAL A 95 -6.49 -5.67 4.21
CA VAL A 95 -7.55 -5.69 3.21
C VAL A 95 -8.30 -4.36 3.22
N ILE A 96 -9.05 -4.11 4.30
CA ILE A 96 -9.90 -2.91 4.41
C ILE A 96 -9.05 -1.65 4.35
N GLY A 97 -7.98 -1.59 5.13
CA GLY A 97 -7.08 -0.44 5.17
C GLY A 97 -6.42 -0.18 3.82
N THR A 98 -5.82 -1.20 3.21
CA THR A 98 -5.16 -1.06 1.90
C THR A 98 -6.12 -0.56 0.82
N LEU A 99 -7.31 -1.17 0.69
CA LEU A 99 -8.32 -0.74 -0.28
C LEU A 99 -8.84 0.67 0.02
N ASN A 100 -9.02 1.01 1.30
CA ASN A 100 -9.46 2.35 1.70
C ASN A 100 -8.44 3.42 1.31
N LEU A 101 -7.14 3.16 1.52
CA LEU A 101 -6.09 4.10 1.12
C LEU A 101 -6.00 4.24 -0.41
N ALA A 102 -6.06 3.11 -1.14
CA ALA A 102 -6.04 3.11 -2.60
C ALA A 102 -7.20 3.94 -3.17
N ASP A 103 -8.44 3.67 -2.74
CA ASP A 103 -9.62 4.42 -3.16
C ASP A 103 -9.55 5.92 -2.77
N ALA A 104 -9.07 6.25 -1.57
CA ALA A 104 -8.90 7.64 -1.17
C ALA A 104 -7.88 8.39 -2.06
N CYS A 105 -6.78 7.73 -2.43
CA CYS A 105 -5.79 8.29 -3.35
C CYS A 105 -6.36 8.45 -4.76
N PHE A 106 -7.08 7.45 -5.28
CA PHE A 106 -7.74 7.49 -6.57
C PHE A 106 -8.73 8.67 -6.66
N GLN A 107 -9.61 8.81 -5.67
CA GLN A 107 -10.57 9.91 -5.60
C GLN A 107 -9.90 11.30 -5.52
N ALA A 108 -8.71 11.37 -4.92
CA ALA A 108 -7.94 12.60 -4.81
C ALA A 108 -6.96 12.82 -5.99
N LYS A 109 -6.94 11.92 -7.00
CA LYS A 109 -6.00 11.93 -8.14
C LYS A 109 -4.52 11.90 -7.70
N ILE A 110 -4.22 11.16 -6.63
CA ILE A 110 -2.88 10.99 -6.06
C ILE A 110 -2.32 9.65 -6.52
N HIS A 111 -1.09 9.63 -7.04
CA HIS A 111 -0.45 8.36 -7.39
C HIS A 111 -0.19 7.53 -6.12
N CYS A 112 -0.64 6.27 -6.09
CA CYS A 112 -0.45 5.37 -4.96
C CYS A 112 0.39 4.16 -5.36
N THR A 113 1.54 3.98 -4.70
CA THR A 113 2.35 2.75 -4.80
C THR A 113 2.12 1.88 -3.58
N ILE A 114 1.72 0.62 -3.77
CA ILE A 114 1.50 -0.34 -2.68
C ILE A 114 2.64 -1.35 -2.64
N PHE A 115 3.35 -1.41 -1.53
CA PHE A 115 4.39 -2.42 -1.31
C PHE A 115 3.73 -3.71 -0.81
N ALA A 116 3.56 -4.67 -1.72
CA ALA A 116 2.89 -5.95 -1.48
C ALA A 116 3.88 -7.10 -1.20
N THR A 117 3.57 -8.33 -1.61
CA THR A 117 4.41 -9.51 -1.35
C THR A 117 4.34 -10.52 -2.49
N GLY A 118 5.49 -11.04 -2.92
CA GLY A 118 5.57 -12.20 -3.82
C GLY A 118 5.35 -13.54 -3.12
N CYS A 119 5.17 -13.56 -1.79
CA CYS A 119 4.93 -14.78 -1.01
C CYS A 119 3.47 -15.29 -1.12
N VAL A 120 2.87 -15.08 -2.29
CA VAL A 120 1.56 -15.61 -2.72
C VAL A 120 1.71 -16.74 -3.75
N TYR A 121 2.96 -17.08 -4.07
CA TYR A 121 3.33 -18.15 -4.98
C TYR A 121 4.14 -19.24 -4.27
N GLN A 122 4.00 -20.47 -4.76
CA GLN A 122 4.83 -21.62 -4.42
C GLN A 122 5.24 -22.37 -5.69
N TYR A 123 6.36 -23.09 -5.66
CA TYR A 123 6.79 -23.87 -6.83
C TYR A 123 5.75 -24.94 -7.17
N ASP A 124 5.52 -25.14 -8.47
CA ASP A 124 4.61 -26.15 -9.00
C ASP A 124 5.19 -26.83 -10.25
N GLN A 125 4.38 -27.62 -10.96
CA GLN A 125 4.82 -28.34 -12.15
C GLN A 125 5.21 -27.40 -13.30
N THR A 126 4.57 -26.23 -13.41
CA THR A 126 4.79 -25.24 -14.46
C THR A 126 5.86 -24.20 -14.07
N HIS A 127 6.09 -24.04 -12.77
CA HIS A 127 7.12 -23.19 -12.17
C HIS A 127 7.97 -24.03 -11.20
N PRO A 128 8.85 -24.92 -11.70
CA PRO A 128 9.71 -25.74 -10.85
C PRO A 128 10.91 -24.93 -10.32
N ILE A 129 11.59 -25.46 -9.30
CA ILE A 129 12.85 -24.90 -8.81
C ILE A 129 13.87 -24.83 -9.96
N GLY A 130 14.41 -23.65 -10.23
CA GLY A 130 15.33 -23.40 -11.35
C GLY A 130 14.68 -23.29 -12.73
N GLY A 131 13.35 -23.33 -12.79
CA GLY A 131 12.56 -23.04 -13.99
C GLY A 131 12.26 -21.56 -14.18
N ARG A 132 11.25 -21.25 -15.02
CA ARG A 132 10.75 -19.87 -15.16
C ARG A 132 10.12 -19.39 -13.84
N GLY A 133 10.31 -18.12 -13.52
CA GLY A 133 9.59 -17.46 -12.44
C GLY A 133 8.14 -17.15 -12.81
N TYR A 134 7.36 -16.75 -11.81
CA TYR A 134 6.03 -16.17 -11.97
C TYR A 134 6.12 -14.75 -12.55
N THR A 135 5.09 -14.36 -13.27
CA THR A 135 4.84 -13.03 -13.86
C THR A 135 3.69 -12.33 -13.15
N GLU A 136 3.50 -11.04 -13.43
CA GLU A 136 2.40 -10.24 -12.89
C GLU A 136 1.02 -10.72 -13.35
N GLU A 137 0.94 -11.47 -14.44
CA GLU A 137 -0.31 -12.04 -14.98
C GLU A 137 -0.64 -13.44 -14.42
N ASP A 138 0.28 -14.08 -13.70
CA ASP A 138 0.03 -15.40 -13.11
C ASP A 138 -0.91 -15.30 -11.90
N HIS A 139 -1.76 -16.31 -11.71
CA HIS A 139 -2.62 -16.36 -10.52
C HIS A 139 -1.85 -16.87 -9.29
N PRO A 140 -2.07 -16.29 -8.10
CA PRO A 140 -1.46 -16.77 -6.87
C PRO A 140 -1.91 -18.21 -6.58
N ASN A 141 -0.96 -19.05 -6.15
CA ASN A 141 -1.20 -20.48 -5.92
C ASN A 141 -0.74 -20.95 -4.52
N PHE A 142 -0.39 -20.04 -3.62
CA PHE A 142 -0.02 -20.33 -2.24
C PHE A 142 -1.11 -19.89 -1.25
N GLU A 143 -1.72 -20.86 -0.59
CA GLU A 143 -2.77 -20.66 0.43
C GLU A 143 -2.30 -21.07 1.85
N GLY A 144 -1.01 -21.32 2.03
CA GLY A 144 -0.46 -21.89 3.27
C GLY A 144 -0.44 -20.94 4.48
N SER A 145 -0.90 -19.70 4.34
CA SER A 145 -1.09 -18.78 5.47
C SER A 145 -2.25 -17.82 5.23
N PHE A 146 -2.95 -17.46 6.31
CA PHE A 146 -3.96 -16.43 6.30
C PHE A 146 -3.41 -15.07 5.88
N TYR A 147 -2.14 -14.78 6.20
CA TYR A 147 -1.45 -13.60 5.69
C TYR A 147 -1.42 -13.57 4.15
N SER A 148 -0.91 -14.63 3.51
CA SER A 148 -0.85 -14.73 2.04
C SER A 148 -2.24 -14.76 1.41
N LEU A 149 -3.21 -15.38 2.08
CA LEU A 149 -4.61 -15.35 1.67
C LEU A 149 -5.13 -13.91 1.59
N THR A 150 -4.91 -13.09 2.62
CA THR A 150 -5.37 -11.68 2.57
C THR A 150 -4.70 -10.88 1.47
N LYS A 151 -3.42 -11.10 1.20
CA LYS A 151 -2.66 -10.34 0.19
C LYS A 151 -3.05 -10.73 -1.25
N SER A 152 -3.18 -12.02 -1.52
CA SER A 152 -3.62 -12.54 -2.83
C SER A 152 -5.00 -12.05 -3.25
N HIS A 153 -5.90 -11.81 -2.29
CA HIS A 153 -7.23 -11.26 -2.58
C HIS A 153 -7.23 -9.75 -2.84
N VAL A 154 -6.29 -9.00 -2.23
CA VAL A 154 -6.26 -7.54 -2.34
C VAL A 154 -5.56 -7.08 -3.61
N GLU A 155 -4.50 -7.77 -4.02
CA GLU A 155 -3.70 -7.43 -5.19
C GLU A 155 -4.53 -7.20 -6.47
N PRO A 156 -5.37 -8.14 -6.94
CA PRO A 156 -6.14 -7.93 -8.17
C PRO A 156 -7.19 -6.81 -8.03
N VAL A 157 -7.74 -6.62 -6.83
CA VAL A 157 -8.73 -5.55 -6.57
C VAL A 157 -8.04 -4.18 -6.60
N SER A 158 -6.83 -4.08 -6.08
CA SER A 158 -6.08 -2.82 -6.04
C SER A 158 -5.56 -2.34 -7.42
N GLN A 159 -5.65 -3.17 -8.46
CA GLN A 159 -5.27 -2.79 -9.83
C GLN A 159 -6.40 -2.10 -10.61
N VAL A 160 -7.65 -2.18 -10.13
CA VAL A 160 -8.83 -1.61 -10.81
C VAL A 160 -9.33 -0.31 -10.18
N ILE A 161 -8.67 0.14 -9.10
CA ILE A 161 -8.89 1.40 -8.38
C ILE A 161 -7.57 2.15 -8.31
#